data_AF-A0A966TDD3-F1
#
_entry.id   AF-A0A966TDD3-F1
#
_cell.length_a   1.000
_cell.length_b   1.000
_cell.length_c   1.000
_cell.angle_alpha   90.00
_cell.angle_beta   90.00
_cell.angle_gamma   90.00
#
_symmetry.space_group_name_H-M   'P 1'
#
loop_
_entity.id
_entity.type
_entity.pdbx_description
1 polymer ?
#
loop_
_entity_poly.entity_id
_entity_poly.type
_entity_poly.pdbx_seq_one_letter_code
_entity_poly.pdbx_strand_id
1 'polypeptide(L)'
;PSVVGRLGLMEALGSSQMGYLNIDATKVAVATQPKAPDDATANAKPAKGAPAPRPEDLHTEAASSFVTNLVAIFPPRLPLKLNTDVRITIDTANIHFFDADSGEALR
;
A
#
# COMPACT_ATOMS: atom_id res chain seq x y z
N PRO A 1 -4.18 -13.72 -13.82
CA PRO A 1 -5.35 -12.87 -13.46
C PRO A 1 -5.04 -11.41 -13.75
N SER A 2 -6.04 -10.53 -13.87
CA SER A 2 -5.82 -9.10 -14.11
C SER A 2 -6.79 -8.23 -13.32
N VAL A 3 -6.33 -7.04 -12.93
CA VAL A 3 -7.14 -5.98 -12.33
C VAL A 3 -7.12 -4.75 -13.25
N VAL A 4 -8.21 -4.00 -13.27
CA VAL A 4 -8.28 -2.70 -13.96
C VAL A 4 -8.29 -1.61 -12.91
N GLY A 5 -7.36 -0.65 -13.03
CA GLY A 5 -7.28 0.50 -12.13
C GLY A 5 -7.27 1.81 -12.90
N ARG A 6 -7.87 2.84 -12.32
CA ARG A 6 -7.81 4.22 -12.82
C ARG A 6 -6.46 4.82 -12.45
N LEU A 7 -5.66 5.26 -13.40
CA LEU A 7 -4.38 5.94 -13.11
C LEU A 7 -4.62 7.40 -12.72
N GLY A 8 -4.33 7.77 -11.48
CA GLY A 8 -4.53 9.14 -10.97
C GLY A 8 -3.26 9.97 -10.87
N LEU A 9 -2.14 9.33 -10.51
CA LEU A 9 -0.82 9.96 -10.41
C LEU A 9 0.22 9.06 -11.07
N MET A 10 1.22 9.68 -11.69
CA MET A 10 2.35 8.99 -12.30
C MET A 10 3.65 9.74 -11.99
N GLU A 11 4.65 9.01 -11.51
CA GLU A 11 6.00 9.49 -11.28
C GLU A 11 6.97 8.84 -12.28
N ALA A 12 7.86 9.65 -12.87
CA ALA A 12 8.90 9.17 -13.77
C ALA A 12 10.23 9.06 -13.02
N LEU A 13 10.71 7.83 -12.79
CA LEU A 13 11.91 7.53 -12.00
C LEU A 13 13.16 7.33 -12.88
N GLY A 14 13.12 7.78 -14.13
CA GLY A 14 14.19 7.61 -15.12
C GLY A 14 14.24 6.21 -15.73
N SER A 15 14.46 5.17 -14.91
CA SER A 15 14.53 3.77 -15.37
C SER A 15 13.18 3.05 -15.39
N SER A 16 12.16 3.63 -14.74
CA SER A 16 10.79 3.10 -14.66
C SER A 16 9.79 4.23 -14.47
N GLN A 17 8.51 3.89 -14.56
CA GLN A 17 7.41 4.77 -14.18
C GLN A 17 6.67 4.13 -13.00
N MET A 18 6.34 4.92 -11.98
CA MET A 18 5.50 4.47 -10.87
C MET A 18 4.10 5.05 -11.05
N GLY A 19 3.10 4.19 -11.19
CA GLY A 19 1.70 4.58 -11.31
C GLY A 19 0.95 4.33 -10.01
N TYR A 20 0.14 5.32 -9.61
CA TYR A 20 -0.75 5.26 -8.47
C TYR A 20 -2.18 5.15 -8.98
N LEU A 21 -2.81 4.01 -8.69
CA LEU A 21 -4.10 3.63 -9.23
C LEU A 21 -5.15 3.48 -8.14
N ASN A 22 -6.39 3.76 -8.53
CA ASN A 22 -7.58 3.38 -7.78
C ASN A 22 -8.22 2.16 -8.45
N ILE A 23 -8.41 1.09 -7.68
CA ILE A 23 -9.15 -0.12 -8.08
C ILE A 23 -10.41 -0.24 -7.23
N ASP A 24 -11.42 -0.91 -7.76
CA ASP A 24 -12.62 -1.28 -7.00
C ASP A 24 -12.30 -2.45 -6.04
N ALA A 25 -11.58 -2.13 -4.97
CA ALA A 25 -11.19 -3.06 -3.93
C ALA A 25 -11.10 -2.35 -2.57
N THR A 26 -11.53 -3.05 -1.52
CA THR A 26 -11.36 -2.62 -0.14
C THR A 26 -9.89 -2.72 0.26
N LYS A 27 -9.31 -1.59 0.70
CA LYS A 27 -7.98 -1.58 1.29
C LYS A 27 -8.04 -2.20 2.68
N VAL A 28 -7.40 -3.35 2.86
CA VAL A 28 -7.17 -3.94 4.19
C VAL A 28 -5.90 -3.31 4.75
N ALA A 29 -6.04 -2.39 5.69
CA ALA A 29 -4.92 -1.80 6.39
C ALA A 29 -4.45 -2.79 7.45
N VAL A 30 -3.40 -3.56 7.15
CA VAL A 30 -2.67 -4.26 8.21
C VAL A 30 -1.92 -3.19 8.99
N ALA A 31 -2.17 -3.09 10.29
CA ALA A 31 -1.33 -2.30 11.17
C ALA A 31 0.05 -2.96 11.21
N THR A 32 0.89 -2.69 10.21
CA THR A 32 2.33 -2.93 10.28
C THR A 32 2.89 -1.95 11.31
N GLN A 33 2.63 -2.20 12.59
CA GLN A 33 3.56 -1.75 13.60
C GLN A 33 4.88 -2.44 13.29
N PRO A 34 6.00 -1.70 13.18
CA PRO A 34 7.30 -2.32 13.08
C PRO A 34 7.42 -3.32 14.25
N LYS A 35 7.59 -4.60 13.94
CA LYS A 35 7.97 -5.58 14.96
C LYS A 35 9.31 -5.08 15.50
N ALA A 36 9.30 -4.54 16.71
CA ALA A 36 10.52 -4.18 17.41
C ALA A 36 11.44 -5.43 17.45
N PRO A 37 12.77 -5.26 17.36
CA PRO A 37 13.70 -6.39 17.45
C PRO A 37 13.39 -7.17 18.73
N ASP A 38 13.43 -8.51 18.63
CA ASP A 38 13.09 -9.44 19.71
C ASP A 38 13.76 -9.05 21.04
N ASP A 39 13.00 -8.40 21.91
CA ASP A 39 13.20 -8.41 23.35
C ASP A 39 11.84 -8.65 24.01
N ALA A 40 11.80 -9.72 24.79
CA ALA A 40 10.60 -10.35 25.29
C ALA A 40 9.69 -9.41 26.11
N THR A 41 8.64 -8.87 25.49
CA THR A 41 7.37 -8.45 26.15
C THR A 41 6.27 -8.22 25.11
N ALA A 42 5.90 -9.26 24.36
CA ALA A 42 4.70 -9.22 23.53
C ALA A 42 3.45 -9.28 24.44
N ASN A 43 2.54 -8.30 24.27
CA ASN A 43 1.27 -8.05 24.96
C ASN A 43 1.28 -6.98 26.07
N ALA A 44 1.85 -5.80 25.80
CA ALA A 44 1.48 -4.60 26.55
C ALA A 44 0.33 -3.86 25.85
N LYS A 45 -0.88 -3.98 26.42
CA LYS A 45 -1.96 -2.99 26.26
C LYS A 45 -1.35 -1.58 26.38
N PRO A 46 -1.69 -0.59 25.54
CA PRO A 46 -1.03 0.71 25.57
C PRO A 46 -1.07 1.26 26.99
N ALA A 47 0.12 1.54 27.54
CA ALA A 47 0.24 2.08 28.88
C ALA A 47 -0.55 3.39 28.95
N LYS A 48 -1.39 3.51 29.98
CA LYS A 48 -2.14 4.73 30.27
C LYS A 48 -1.14 5.88 30.48
N GLY A 49 -0.97 6.73 29.47
CA GLY A 49 0.03 7.81 29.45
C GLY A 49 1.03 7.78 28.30
N ALA A 50 0.92 6.87 27.33
CA ALA A 50 1.67 6.97 26.09
C ALA A 50 1.39 8.32 25.39
N PRO A 51 2.42 9.06 24.91
CA PRO A 51 2.20 10.28 24.15
C PRO A 51 1.27 9.98 22.98
N ALA A 52 0.28 10.85 22.76
CA ALA A 52 -0.54 10.76 21.56
C ALA A 52 0.39 10.72 20.33
N PRO A 53 0.13 9.85 19.34
CA PRO A 53 0.92 9.84 18.11
C PRO A 53 0.91 11.26 17.56
N ARG A 54 2.10 11.79 17.27
CA ARG A 54 2.18 13.15 16.75
C ARG A 54 1.54 13.15 15.37
N PRO A 55 0.94 14.27 14.92
CA PRO A 55 0.25 14.31 13.63
C PRO A 55 1.10 13.82 12.45
N GLU A 56 2.43 13.98 12.53
CA GLU A 56 3.40 13.49 11.54
C GLU A 56 3.66 11.97 11.60
N ASP A 57 3.36 11.31 12.72
CA ASP A 57 3.49 9.85 12.90
C ASP A 57 2.22 9.12 12.39
N LEU A 58 1.15 9.86 12.11
CA LEU A 58 -0.04 9.33 11.44
C LEU A 58 0.27 9.16 9.96
N HIS A 59 -0.27 8.11 9.32
CA HIS A 59 -0.24 7.97 7.87
C HIS A 59 -0.77 9.27 7.26
N THR A 60 0.14 10.07 6.71
CA THR A 60 -0.24 11.16 5.83
C THR A 60 -0.76 10.44 4.60
N GLU A 61 -2.08 10.40 4.42
CA GLU A 61 -2.61 10.24 3.07
C GLU A 61 -2.03 11.41 2.29
N ALA A 62 -0.92 11.14 1.58
CA ALA A 62 -0.17 12.13 0.84
C ALA A 62 -1.17 12.99 0.07
N ALA A 63 -0.94 14.31 0.05
CA ALA A 63 -1.80 15.39 -0.45
C ALA A 63 -2.21 15.24 -1.94
N SER A 64 -2.87 14.14 -2.25
CA SER A 64 -3.38 13.70 -3.51
C SER A 64 -4.87 13.58 -3.30
N SER A 65 -5.65 14.37 -4.04
CA SER A 65 -7.11 14.24 -4.08
C SER A 65 -7.55 12.88 -4.66
N PHE A 66 -6.59 12.06 -5.13
CA PHE A 66 -6.81 10.76 -5.71
C PHE A 66 -6.54 9.65 -4.68
N VAL A 67 -7.62 8.95 -4.28
CA VAL A 67 -7.56 7.80 -3.37
C VAL A 67 -6.80 6.66 -4.04
N THR A 68 -5.58 6.40 -3.57
CA THR A 68 -4.74 5.32 -4.11
C THR A 68 -4.84 4.08 -3.24
N ASN A 69 -5.14 2.93 -3.85
CA ASN A 69 -5.12 1.62 -3.21
C ASN A 69 -4.33 0.57 -4.02
N LEU A 70 -3.70 0.96 -5.14
CA LEU A 70 -2.77 0.12 -5.88
C LEU A 70 -1.60 0.96 -6.40
N VAL A 71 -0.37 0.53 -6.13
CA VAL A 71 0.85 1.10 -6.71
C VAL A 71 1.47 0.06 -7.63
N ALA A 72 1.84 0.46 -8.85
CA ALA A 72 2.44 -0.42 -9.84
C ALA A 72 3.64 0.24 -10.53
N ILE A 73 4.66 -0.55 -10.82
CA ILE A 73 5.86 -0.13 -11.55
C ILE A 73 5.74 -0.58 -13.00
N PHE A 74 5.94 0.34 -13.93
CA PHE A 74 5.84 0.14 -15.36
C PHE A 74 7.17 0.40 -16.07
N PRO A 75 7.41 -0.23 -17.23
CA PRO A 75 8.57 0.08 -18.07
C PRO A 75 8.63 1.56 -18.47
N PRO A 76 9.83 2.15 -18.65
CA PRO A 76 10.01 3.59 -18.83
C PRO A 76 9.38 4.16 -20.10
N ARG A 77 9.05 3.31 -21.09
CA ARG A 77 8.48 3.72 -22.38
C ARG A 77 7.05 3.24 -22.60
N LEU A 78 6.40 2.69 -21.56
CA LEU A 78 4.99 2.35 -21.67
C LEU A 78 4.20 3.68 -21.74
N PRO A 79 3.36 3.89 -22.78
CA PRO A 79 2.62 5.14 -22.95
C PRO A 79 1.41 5.16 -22.02
N LEU A 80 1.65 5.46 -20.74
CA LEU A 80 0.59 5.64 -19.75
C LEU A 80 -0.02 7.04 -19.85
N LYS A 81 -1.33 7.14 -19.63
CA LYS A 81 -2.07 8.41 -19.64
C LYS A 81 -2.83 8.57 -18.33
N LEU A 82 -2.67 9.72 -17.68
CA LEU A 82 -3.45 10.06 -16.50
C LEU A 82 -4.95 10.02 -16.80
N ASN A 83 -5.74 9.68 -15.80
CA ASN A 83 -7.19 9.54 -15.91
C ASN A 83 -7.63 8.52 -16.96
N THR A 84 -6.85 7.47 -17.16
CA THR A 84 -7.25 6.32 -17.99
C THR A 84 -7.24 5.04 -17.18
N ASP A 85 -7.99 4.07 -17.68
CA ASP A 85 -8.06 2.75 -17.08
C ASP A 85 -6.89 1.92 -17.61
N VAL A 86 -6.10 1.38 -16.69
CA VAL A 86 -4.93 0.57 -16.97
C VAL A 86 -5.20 -0.85 -16.50
N ARG A 87 -5.07 -1.81 -17.42
CA ARG A 87 -5.16 -3.24 -17.09
C ARG A 87 -3.79 -3.75 -16.64
N ILE A 88 -3.72 -4.27 -15.43
CA ILE A 88 -2.52 -4.83 -14.81
C ILE A 88 -2.71 -6.33 -14.68
N THR A 89 -1.77 -7.10 -15.23
CA THR A 89 -1.72 -8.55 -15.03
C THR A 89 -0.93 -8.84 -13.76
N ILE A 90 -1.45 -9.71 -12.91
CA ILE A 90 -0.85 -10.05 -11.62
C ILE A 90 -0.15 -11.41 -11.77
N ASP A 91 1.13 -11.45 -11.41
CA ASP A 91 1.86 -12.69 -11.20
C ASP A 91 1.40 -13.31 -9.87
N THR A 92 0.71 -14.45 -9.96
CA THR A 92 0.16 -15.13 -8.79
C THR A 92 1.20 -15.89 -7.99
N ALA A 93 2.40 -16.10 -8.51
CA ALA A 93 3.46 -16.81 -7.80
C ALA A 93 4.04 -16.00 -6.62
N ASN A 94 3.87 -14.67 -6.65
CA ASN A 94 4.44 -13.74 -5.67
C ASN A 94 3.37 -12.99 -4.86
N ILE A 95 2.18 -13.59 -4.71
CA ILE A 95 1.11 -13.04 -3.86
C ILE A 95 1.27 -13.59 -2.45
N HIS A 96 1.25 -12.68 -1.48
CA HIS A 96 1.20 -13.02 -0.06
C HIS A 96 -0.20 -12.81 0.48
N PHE A 97 -0.71 -13.78 1.24
CA PHE A 97 -2.00 -13.70 1.90
C PHE A 97 -1.80 -13.32 3.36
N PHE A 98 -2.76 -12.59 3.92
CA PHE A 98 -2.75 -12.17 5.32
C PHE A 98 -4.14 -12.39 5.90
N ASP A 99 -4.20 -12.77 7.17
CA ASP A 99 -5.44 -12.83 7.92
C ASP A 99 -5.98 -11.42 8.17
N ALA A 100 -7.27 -11.22 7.92
CA ALA A 100 -7.87 -9.88 7.92
C ALA A 100 -7.97 -9.27 9.33
N ASP A 101 -8.14 -10.10 10.36
CA ASP A 101 -8.34 -9.65 11.74
C ASP A 101 -7.01 -9.47 12.47
N SER A 102 -6.08 -10.42 12.31
CA SER A 102 -4.79 -10.45 13.02
C SER A 102 -3.63 -9.82 12.23
N GLY A 103 -3.73 -9.76 10.90
CA GLY A 103 -2.63 -9.33 10.04
C GLY A 103 -1.50 -10.35 9.88
N GLU A 104 -1.66 -11.56 10.40
CA GLU A 104 -0.65 -12.62 10.29
C GLU A 104 -0.57 -13.14 8.85
N ALA A 105 0.65 -13.43 8.39
CA ALA A 105 0.87 -13.97 7.06
C ALA A 105 0.29 -15.40 6.95
N LEU A 106 -0.62 -15.58 6.00
CA LEU A 106 -1.12 -16.89 5.59
C LEU A 106 -0.18 -17.41 4.48
N ARG A 107 0.28 -18.65 4.64
CA ARG A 107 1.17 -19.30 3.67
C ARG A 107 0.52 -19.45 2.30
#